data_AF-A0A143PEG0-F1
#
_entry.id   AF-A0A143PEG0-F1
#
_cell.length_a   1.000
_cell.length_b   1.000
_cell.length_c   1.000
_cell.angle_alpha   90.00
_cell.angle_beta   90.00
_cell.angle_gamma   90.00
#
_symmetry.space_group_name_H-M   'P 1'
#
loop_
_entity.id
_entity.type
_entity.pdbx_description
1 polymer ?
#
loop_
_entity_poly.entity_id
_entity_poly.type
_entity_poly.pdbx_seq_one_letter_code
_entity_poly.pdbx_strand_id
1 'polypeptide(L)'
;MNTAQMARRMGVSQPSIVGLEQSEEKETIQLATLRRAAEALDCTLVYGLVPNKPLGVTVRERARALLLRRRQPVEHTMLLEDQRVEDSITDAEVEDAIRDTSPRVFWD
;
A
#
# COMPACT_ATOMS: atom_id res chain seq x y z
N MET A 1 15.89 4.33 28.04
CA MET A 1 17.23 3.75 27.76
C MET A 1 18.10 4.88 27.22
N ASN A 2 19.39 4.96 27.58
CA ASN A 2 20.26 6.02 27.06
C ASN A 2 21.04 5.56 25.80
N THR A 3 21.57 6.51 25.03
CA THR A 3 22.33 6.22 23.79
C THR A 3 23.59 5.40 24.03
N ALA A 4 24.28 5.57 25.17
CA ALA A 4 25.44 4.77 25.53
C ALA A 4 25.09 3.30 25.89
N GLN A 5 23.93 3.06 26.50
CA GLN A 5 23.41 1.72 26.81
C GLN A 5 23.01 1.01 25.52
N MET A 6 22.35 1.71 24.60
CA MET A 6 22.01 1.17 23.28
C MET A 6 23.27 0.84 22.47
N ALA A 7 24.24 1.75 22.46
CA ALA A 7 25.53 1.57 21.79
C ALA A 7 26.24 0.30 22.30
N ARG A 8 26.28 0.08 23.63
CA ARG A 8 26.85 -1.13 24.23
C ARG A 8 26.09 -2.40 23.82
N ARG A 9 24.75 -2.37 23.84
CA ARG A 9 23.93 -3.53 23.45
C ARG A 9 24.08 -3.88 21.96
N MET A 10 24.17 -2.87 21.10
CA MET A 10 24.37 -3.05 19.65
C MET A 10 25.84 -3.29 19.25
N GLY A 11 26.80 -3.14 20.16
CA GLY A 11 28.23 -3.26 19.86
C GLY A 11 28.77 -2.16 18.94
N VAL A 12 28.18 -0.96 18.98
CA VAL A 12 28.55 0.19 18.12
C VAL A 12 28.94 1.41 18.95
N SER A 13 29.48 2.44 18.29
CA SER A 13 29.83 3.70 18.94
C SER A 13 28.57 4.52 19.28
N GLN A 14 28.65 5.36 20.33
CA GLN A 14 27.54 6.25 20.69
C GLN A 14 27.14 7.23 19.57
N PRO A 15 28.06 7.83 18.80
CA PRO A 15 27.71 8.63 17.62
C PRO A 15 26.91 7.86 16.56
N SER A 16 27.16 6.56 16.40
CA SER A 16 26.41 5.71 15.46
C SER A 16 24.94 5.56 15.88
N ILE A 17 24.65 5.53 17.19
CA ILE A 17 23.27 5.51 17.69
C ILE A 17 22.58 6.85 17.44
N VAL A 18 23.27 7.97 17.65
CA VAL A 18 22.72 9.29 17.35
C VAL A 18 22.40 9.43 15.86
N GLY A 19 23.28 8.94 14.99
CA GLY A 19 23.02 8.90 13.55
C GLY A 19 21.84 7.99 13.18
N LEU A 20 21.65 6.89 13.93
CA LEU A 20 20.51 6.00 13.79
C LEU A 20 19.19 6.69 14.15
N GLU A 21 19.14 7.36 15.30
CA GLU A 21 17.97 8.13 15.74
C GLU A 21 17.60 9.24 14.74
N GLN A 22 18.61 9.97 14.23
CA GLN A 22 18.38 10.97 13.19
C GLN A 22 17.90 10.37 11.86
N SER A 23 18.35 9.16 11.52
CA SER A 23 17.91 8.48 10.29
C SER A 23 16.48 7.97 10.43
N GLU A 24 16.07 7.58 11.65
CA GLU A 24 14.70 7.21 11.97
C GLU A 24 13.76 8.43 11.87
N GLU A 25 14.14 9.57 12.45
CA GLU A 25 13.39 10.83 12.33
C GLU A 25 13.24 11.28 10.87
N LYS A 26 14.29 11.09 10.05
CA LYS A 26 14.28 11.46 8.62
C LYS A 26 13.67 10.40 7.71
N GLU A 27 13.17 9.29 8.26
CA GLU A 27 12.63 8.15 7.49
C GLU A 27 13.63 7.54 6.48
N THR A 28 14.93 7.71 6.72
CA THR A 28 16.02 7.19 5.86
C THR A 28 16.69 5.94 6.45
N ILE A 29 16.24 5.50 7.63
CA ILE A 29 16.75 4.30 8.29
C ILE A 29 16.52 3.05 7.44
N GLN A 30 17.57 2.24 7.30
CA GLN A 30 17.45 0.95 6.63
C GLN A 30 16.74 -0.08 7.52
N LEU A 31 15.82 -0.84 6.95
CA LEU A 31 15.14 -1.95 7.66
C LEU A 31 16.13 -2.95 8.29
N ALA A 32 17.28 -3.18 7.64
CA ALA A 32 18.34 -4.03 8.18
C ALA A 32 18.88 -3.49 9.52
N THR A 33 19.06 -2.18 9.63
CA THR A 33 19.57 -1.54 10.86
C THR A 33 18.51 -1.51 11.95
N LEU A 34 17.24 -1.25 11.59
CA LEU A 34 16.11 -1.32 12.52
C LEU A 34 15.95 -2.74 13.09
N ARG A 35 16.18 -3.78 12.27
CA ARG A 35 16.17 -5.18 12.72
C ARG A 35 17.28 -5.46 13.72
N ARG A 36 18.51 -5.03 13.45
CA ARG A 36 19.64 -5.18 14.39
C ARG A 36 19.39 -4.46 15.71
N ALA A 37 18.76 -3.28 15.67
CA ALA A 37 18.35 -2.56 16.87
C ALA A 37 17.30 -3.34 17.67
N ALA A 38 16.31 -3.93 17.00
CA ALA A 38 15.30 -4.79 17.63
C ALA A 38 15.95 -6.04 18.28
N GLU A 39 16.86 -6.72 17.59
CA GLU A 39 17.59 -7.88 18.13
C GLU A 39 18.41 -7.53 19.38
N ALA A 40 19.09 -6.38 19.37
CA ALA A 40 19.84 -5.88 20.53
C ALA A 40 18.95 -5.54 21.74
N LEU A 41 17.65 -5.36 21.50
CA LEU A 41 16.61 -5.12 22.51
C LEU A 41 15.87 -6.39 22.92
N ASP A 42 16.22 -7.55 22.35
CA ASP A 42 15.46 -8.81 22.48
C ASP A 42 14.02 -8.67 21.95
N CYS A 43 13.85 -7.90 20.88
CA CYS A 43 12.58 -7.62 20.20
C CYS A 43 12.57 -8.18 18.76
N THR A 44 11.38 -8.48 18.25
CA THR A 44 11.19 -8.87 16.84
C THR A 44 10.67 -7.70 16.03
N LEU A 45 11.32 -7.38 14.91
CA LEU A 45 10.83 -6.37 13.96
C LEU A 45 9.70 -6.95 13.10
N VAL A 46 8.50 -6.35 13.20
CA VAL A 46 7.35 -6.66 12.34
C VAL A 46 7.17 -5.51 11.34
N TYR A 47 7.24 -5.81 10.05
CA TYR A 47 6.98 -4.84 8.97
C TYR A 47 5.64 -5.16 8.30
N GLY A 48 4.74 -4.18 8.26
CA GLY A 48 3.42 -4.32 7.68
C GLY A 48 2.99 -3.05 6.95
N LEU A 49 2.40 -3.21 5.78
CA LEU A 49 1.75 -2.13 5.04
C LEU A 49 0.27 -2.14 5.38
N VAL A 50 -0.22 -1.05 5.97
CA VAL A 50 -1.65 -0.88 6.26
C VAL A 50 -2.23 0.09 5.24
N PRO A 51 -3.28 -0.29 4.50
CA PRO A 51 -3.95 0.62 3.59
C PRO A 51 -4.53 1.83 4.33
N ASN A 52 -4.33 3.04 3.79
CA ASN A 52 -4.89 4.29 4.34
C ASN A 52 -6.43 4.32 4.33
N LYS A 53 -7.07 3.46 3.53
CA LYS A 53 -8.52 3.30 3.43
C LYS A 53 -8.90 1.85 3.73
N PRO A 54 -10.13 1.60 4.23
CA PRO A 54 -10.61 0.23 4.42
C PRO A 54 -10.53 -0.56 3.12
N LEU A 55 -10.11 -1.83 3.21
CA LEU A 55 -9.89 -2.68 2.05
C LEU A 55 -11.12 -2.76 1.12
N GLY A 56 -12.33 -2.81 1.70
CA GLY A 56 -13.58 -2.83 0.93
C GLY A 56 -13.80 -1.57 0.08
N VAL A 57 -13.33 -0.41 0.55
CA VAL A 57 -13.36 0.83 -0.25
C VAL A 57 -12.36 0.74 -1.40
N THR A 58 -11.14 0.28 -1.12
CA THR A 58 -10.10 0.12 -2.15
C THR A 58 -10.50 -0.88 -3.24
N VAL A 59 -11.15 -1.99 -2.87
CA VAL A 59 -11.64 -2.98 -3.83
C VAL A 59 -12.75 -2.41 -4.72
N ARG A 60 -13.72 -1.67 -4.15
CA ARG A 60 -14.77 -1.00 -4.95
C ARG A 60 -14.21 0.07 -5.89
N GLU A 61 -13.26 0.88 -5.42
CA GLU A 61 -12.57 1.88 -6.26
C GLU A 61 -11.88 1.19 -7.45
N ARG A 62 -11.20 0.06 -7.21
CA ARG A 62 -10.55 -0.72 -8.28
C ARG A 62 -11.52 -1.41 -9.22
N ALA A 63 -12.62 -1.95 -8.72
CA ALA A 63 -13.66 -2.53 -9.55
C ALA A 63 -14.29 -1.49 -10.49
N ARG A 64 -14.58 -0.28 -9.99
CA ARG A 64 -15.01 0.85 -10.83
C ARG A 64 -13.98 1.20 -11.90
N ALA A 65 -12.71 1.32 -11.53
CA ALA A 65 -11.63 1.62 -12.47
C ALA A 65 -11.48 0.55 -13.57
N LEU A 66 -11.62 -0.73 -13.20
CA LEU A 66 -11.58 -1.86 -14.13
C LEU A 66 -12.74 -1.81 -15.12
N LEU A 67 -13.96 -1.53 -14.63
CA LEU A 67 -15.14 -1.40 -15.48
C LEU A 67 -15.02 -0.23 -16.46
N LEU A 68 -14.52 0.93 -16.01
CA LEU A 68 -14.23 2.07 -16.90
C LEU A 68 -13.23 1.67 -18.00
N ARG A 69 -12.12 1.03 -17.63
CA ARG A 69 -11.09 0.57 -18.57
C ARG A 69 -11.63 -0.45 -19.57
N ARG A 70 -12.57 -1.32 -19.17
CA ARG A 70 -13.24 -2.27 -20.05
C ARG A 70 -14.25 -1.62 -21.00
N ARG A 71 -14.83 -0.47 -20.62
CA ARG A 71 -15.75 0.31 -21.47
C ARG A 71 -15.04 1.23 -22.46
N GLN A 72 -13.81 1.68 -22.18
CA GLN A 72 -13.04 2.54 -23.09
C GLN A 72 -12.89 2.02 -24.54
N PRO A 73 -12.67 0.71 -24.80
CA PRO A 73 -12.65 0.19 -26.18
C PRO A 73 -14.02 0.23 -26.88
N VAL A 74 -15.12 0.26 -26.12
CA VAL A 74 -16.50 0.21 -26.63
C VAL A 74 -16.98 1.61 -27.05
N GLU A 75 -16.48 2.68 -26.41
CA GLU A 75 -16.81 4.07 -26.79
C GLU A 75 -16.36 4.43 -28.21
N HIS A 76 -15.25 3.86 -28.71
CA HIS A 76 -14.77 4.17 -30.06
C HIS A 76 -15.67 3.58 -31.18
N THR A 77 -16.47 2.56 -30.87
CA THR A 77 -17.41 1.95 -31.83
C THR A 77 -18.85 2.45 -31.61
N MET A 78 -19.26 2.75 -30.37
CA MET A 78 -20.60 3.26 -30.05
C MET A 78 -20.82 4.76 -30.34
N LEU A 79 -19.75 5.54 -30.59
CA LEU A 79 -19.85 6.93 -31.07
C LEU A 79 -20.57 7.07 -32.44
N LEU A 80 -20.74 5.97 -33.17
CA LEU A 80 -21.46 5.93 -34.45
C LEU A 80 -22.96 5.58 -34.34
N GLU A 81 -23.45 5.20 -33.16
CA GLU A 81 -24.84 4.69 -32.99
C GLU A 81 -25.65 5.41 -31.90
N ASP A 82 -25.40 6.70 -31.63
CA ASP A 82 -26.21 7.66 -30.84
C ASP A 82 -27.04 7.09 -29.65
N GLN A 83 -26.51 6.10 -28.94
CA GLN A 83 -27.10 5.52 -27.74
C GLN A 83 -26.27 5.95 -26.55
N ARG A 84 -26.53 7.17 -26.09
CA ARG A 84 -26.13 7.61 -24.75
C ARG A 84 -27.05 6.95 -23.72
N VAL A 85 -26.75 5.70 -23.39
CA VAL A 85 -27.14 5.19 -22.06
C VAL A 85 -26.22 5.92 -21.09
N GLU A 86 -26.80 6.59 -20.08
CA GLU A 86 -26.05 7.33 -19.06
C GLU A 86 -24.88 6.47 -18.53
N ASP A 87 -23.65 6.86 -18.91
CA ASP A 87 -22.39 6.13 -18.70
C ASP A 87 -21.94 6.06 -17.22
N SER A 88 -22.86 6.21 -16.27
CA SER A 88 -22.53 6.03 -14.86
C SER A 88 -22.48 4.54 -14.53
N ILE A 89 -21.31 4.03 -14.19
CA ILE A 89 -21.17 2.71 -13.56
C ILE A 89 -22.03 2.71 -12.30
N THR A 90 -22.98 1.79 -12.26
CA THR A 90 -23.89 1.61 -11.13
C THR A 90 -23.24 0.78 -10.03
N ASP A 91 -23.70 0.94 -8.79
CA ASP A 91 -23.18 0.15 -7.66
C ASP A 91 -23.46 -1.35 -7.82
N ALA A 92 -24.55 -1.72 -8.52
CA ALA A 92 -24.84 -3.11 -8.85
C ALA A 92 -23.75 -3.73 -9.74
N GLU A 93 -23.33 -3.02 -10.80
CA GLU A 93 -22.27 -3.48 -11.69
C GLU A 93 -20.92 -3.62 -10.99
N VAL A 94 -20.65 -2.75 -10.00
CA VAL A 94 -19.43 -2.83 -9.17
C VAL A 94 -19.45 -4.08 -8.30
N GLU A 95 -20.57 -4.38 -7.65
CA GLU A 95 -20.69 -5.56 -6.79
C GLU A 95 -20.67 -6.87 -7.62
N ASP A 96 -21.25 -6.88 -8.82
CA ASP A 96 -21.15 -8.01 -9.76
C ASP A 96 -19.69 -8.20 -10.20
N ALA A 97 -18.98 -7.11 -10.54
CA ALA A 97 -17.57 -7.19 -10.88
C ALA A 97 -16.72 -7.76 -9.73
N ILE A 98 -16.98 -7.36 -8.49
CA ILE A 98 -16.30 -7.88 -7.29
C ILE A 98 -16.55 -9.37 -7.09
N ARG A 99 -17.77 -9.84 -7.35
CA ARG A 99 -18.16 -11.24 -7.19
C ARG A 99 -17.53 -12.14 -8.25
N ASP A 100 -17.57 -11.70 -9.51
CA ASP A 100 -17.30 -12.56 -10.66
C ASP A 100 -15.86 -12.44 -11.18
N THR A 101 -15.12 -11.42 -10.74
CA THR A 101 -13.74 -11.19 -11.18
C THR A 101 -12.74 -11.72 -10.15
N SER A 102 -11.74 -12.48 -10.62
CA SER A 102 -10.63 -12.93 -9.79
C SER A 102 -9.93 -11.75 -9.11
N PRO A 103 -9.63 -11.82 -7.80
CA PRO A 103 -9.03 -10.72 -7.05
C PRO A 103 -7.77 -10.14 -7.69
N ARG A 104 -6.97 -10.95 -8.40
CA ARG A 104 -5.71 -10.54 -9.05
C ARG A 104 -5.93 -9.45 -10.09
N VAL A 105 -7.04 -9.52 -10.83
CA VAL A 105 -7.36 -8.62 -11.95
C VAL A 105 -7.66 -7.20 -11.46
N PHE A 106 -8.00 -7.01 -10.18
CA PHE A 106 -8.12 -5.66 -9.60
C PHE A 106 -6.77 -5.00 -9.32
N TRP A 107 -5.66 -5.75 -9.38
CA TRP A 107 -4.32 -5.26 -9.06
C TRP A 107 -3.33 -5.34 -10.23
N ASP A 108 -3.79 -5.76 -11.42
CA ASP A 108 -3.08 -5.69 -12.71
C ASP A 108 -3.46 -4.42 -13.51
#